data_AF-A0A3D0X1C0-F1
#
_entry.id   AF-A0A3D0X1C0-F1
#
_cell.length_a   1.000
_cell.length_b   1.000
_cell.length_c   1.000
_cell.angle_alpha   90.00
_cell.angle_beta   90.00
_cell.angle_gamma   90.00
#
_symmetry.space_group_name_H-M   'P 1'
#
loop_
_entity.id
_entity.type
_entity.pdbx_description
1 polymer ?
#
loop_
_entity_poly.entity_id
_entity_poly.type
_entity_poly.pdbx_seq_one_letter_code
_entity_poly.pdbx_strand_id
1 'polypeptide(L)'
;SAEAQFTKSLYAYTAGRTDTTDFTRNPDSHDNANRFLNHGNYLAYGLGATALWVLGIPHGFALMHGKTRRGALVFDAADLIKDAIVLPWAFISARYGRQDKEFRQICLQKFTEHKALDFIFDQIKHQSRSIPEERDGI
;
A
#
# COMPACT_ATOMS: atom_id res chain seq x y z
N SER A 1 14.88 2.69 7.66
CA SER A 1 14.31 4.03 7.38
C SER A 1 13.29 4.37 8.46
N ALA A 2 12.91 5.64 8.58
CA ALA A 2 11.81 6.06 9.48
C ALA A 2 10.49 5.37 9.10
N GLU A 3 10.22 5.21 7.80
CA GLU A 3 9.10 4.43 7.25
C GLU A 3 9.06 2.99 7.81
N ALA A 4 10.17 2.25 7.72
CA ALA A 4 10.21 0.86 8.22
C ALA A 4 9.96 0.77 9.73
N GLN A 5 10.42 1.76 10.51
CA GLN A 5 10.13 1.84 11.94
C GLN A 5 8.65 2.11 12.19
N PHE A 6 8.06 3.05 11.45
CA PHE A 6 6.64 3.37 11.53
C PHE A 6 5.75 2.18 11.19
N THR A 7 5.98 1.51 10.06
CA THR A 7 5.21 0.32 9.68
C THR A 7 5.39 -0.82 10.68
N LYS A 8 6.58 -1.00 11.28
CA LYS A 8 6.79 -1.98 12.35
C LYS A 8 5.96 -1.66 13.60
N SER A 9 5.90 -0.39 14.00
CA SER A 9 5.04 0.05 15.10
C SER A 9 3.55 -0.16 14.79
N LEU A 10 3.12 0.07 13.55
CA LEU A 10 1.76 -0.22 13.11
C LEU A 10 1.45 -1.71 13.20
N TYR A 11 2.34 -2.60 12.72
CA TYR A 11 2.13 -4.04 12.86
C TYR A 11 1.96 -4.46 14.31
N ALA A 12 2.82 -3.99 15.21
CA ALA A 12 2.72 -4.28 16.64
C ALA A 12 1.39 -3.77 17.22
N TYR A 13 0.97 -2.57 16.83
CA TYR A 13 -0.30 -2.00 17.26
C TYR A 13 -1.51 -2.82 16.78
N THR A 14 -1.60 -3.16 15.49
CA THR A 14 -2.72 -3.97 14.99
C THR A 14 -2.72 -5.37 15.55
N ALA A 15 -1.55 -6.01 15.67
CA ALA A 15 -1.44 -7.34 16.27
C ALA A 15 -2.00 -7.35 17.69
N GLY A 16 -1.68 -6.33 18.51
CA GLY A 16 -2.24 -6.17 19.84
C GLY A 16 -3.75 -5.89 19.86
N ARG A 17 -4.30 -5.23 18.84
CA ARG A 17 -5.75 -4.97 18.72
C ARG A 17 -6.55 -6.18 18.22
N THR A 18 -5.91 -7.13 17.56
CA THR A 18 -6.54 -8.32 17.00
C THR A 18 -6.14 -9.61 17.71
N ASP A 19 -5.54 -9.51 18.90
CA ASP A 19 -5.09 -10.64 19.72
C ASP A 19 -4.17 -11.60 18.93
N THR A 20 -3.36 -11.05 18.03
CA THR A 20 -2.39 -11.80 17.23
C THR A 20 -1.06 -11.82 17.97
N THR A 21 -0.72 -12.97 18.56
CA THR A 21 0.50 -13.14 19.36
C THR A 21 1.74 -13.29 18.48
N ASP A 22 2.86 -12.70 18.92
CA ASP A 22 4.19 -12.85 18.33
C ASP A 22 4.26 -12.59 16.81
N PHE A 23 3.43 -11.67 16.31
CA PHE A 23 3.42 -11.34 14.89
C PHE A 23 4.78 -10.79 14.44
N THR A 24 5.37 -11.46 13.47
CA THR A 24 6.54 -10.97 12.73
C THR A 24 6.21 -10.93 11.24
N ARG A 25 6.48 -9.80 10.59
CA ARG A 25 6.26 -9.66 9.16
C ARG A 25 7.24 -10.56 8.41
N ASN A 26 6.72 -11.58 7.74
CA ASN A 26 7.47 -12.53 6.93
C ASN A 26 6.66 -12.90 5.66
N PRO A 27 7.10 -12.48 4.47
CA PRO A 27 6.41 -12.80 3.21
C PRO A 27 6.28 -14.30 2.93
N ASP A 28 7.21 -15.12 3.44
CA ASP A 28 7.23 -16.57 3.22
C ASP A 28 6.43 -17.34 4.27
N SER A 29 5.90 -16.65 5.29
CA SER A 29 5.09 -17.27 6.32
C SER A 29 3.69 -17.64 5.81
N HIS A 30 3.18 -18.75 6.32
CA HIS A 30 1.86 -19.27 6.01
C HIS A 30 0.78 -18.88 7.03
N ASP A 31 1.11 -18.09 8.05
CA ASP A 31 0.11 -17.54 8.96
C ASP A 31 -0.87 -16.62 8.22
N ASN A 32 -2.11 -16.60 8.68
CA ASN A 32 -3.19 -15.88 7.99
C ASN A 32 -2.91 -14.38 7.86
N ALA A 33 -2.27 -13.74 8.84
CA ALA A 33 -2.00 -12.31 8.81
C ALA A 33 -0.96 -11.97 7.71
N ASN A 34 0.15 -12.71 7.66
CA ASN A 34 1.14 -12.54 6.60
C ASN A 34 0.57 -12.88 5.21
N ARG A 35 -0.24 -13.94 5.10
CA ARG A 35 -0.92 -14.29 3.84
C ARG A 35 -1.84 -13.17 3.35
N PHE A 36 -2.66 -12.60 4.23
CA PHE A 36 -3.55 -11.49 3.86
C PHE A 36 -2.81 -10.19 3.59
N LEU A 37 -1.74 -9.88 4.32
CA LEU A 37 -0.88 -8.74 4.00
C LEU A 37 -0.27 -8.89 2.60
N ASN A 38 0.23 -10.07 2.24
CA ASN A 38 0.72 -10.34 0.89
C ASN A 38 -0.37 -10.13 -0.15
N HIS A 39 -1.53 -10.79 0.02
CA HIS A 39 -2.65 -10.71 -0.91
C HIS A 39 -3.14 -9.27 -1.09
N GLY A 40 -3.37 -8.54 0.00
CA GLY A 40 -3.89 -7.17 -0.04
C GLY A 40 -2.88 -6.19 -0.65
N ASN A 41 -1.59 -6.40 -0.43
CA ASN A 41 -0.55 -5.61 -1.08
C ASN A 41 -0.59 -5.76 -2.60
N TYR A 42 -0.83 -6.96 -3.13
CA TYR A 42 -1.00 -7.15 -4.58
C TYR A 42 -2.21 -6.39 -5.14
N LEU A 43 -3.30 -6.29 -4.37
CA LEU A 43 -4.44 -5.46 -4.77
C LEU A 43 -4.06 -3.97 -4.81
N ALA A 44 -3.34 -3.49 -3.80
CA ALA A 44 -2.87 -2.10 -3.76
C ALA A 44 -1.87 -1.79 -4.90
N TYR A 45 -0.99 -2.74 -5.24
CA TYR A 45 -0.11 -2.61 -6.41
C TYR A 45 -0.90 -2.49 -7.71
N GLY A 46 -2.01 -3.22 -7.84
CA GLY A 46 -2.93 -3.08 -8.97
C GLY A 46 -3.46 -1.65 -9.10
N LEU A 47 -3.92 -1.04 -8.00
CA LEU A 47 -4.40 0.35 -7.99
C LEU A 47 -3.28 1.34 -8.37
N GLY A 48 -2.09 1.20 -7.78
CA GLY A 48 -0.94 2.04 -8.10
C GLY A 48 -0.52 1.95 -9.56
N ALA A 49 -0.47 0.74 -10.12
CA ALA A 49 -0.17 0.52 -11.54
C ALA A 49 -1.24 1.11 -12.46
N THR A 50 -2.53 0.95 -12.11
CA THR A 50 -3.63 1.57 -12.87
C THR A 50 -3.50 3.09 -12.89
N ALA A 51 -3.24 3.72 -11.75
CA ALA A 51 -3.11 5.17 -11.67
C ALA A 51 -1.95 5.70 -12.53
N LEU A 52 -0.77 5.07 -12.43
CA LEU A 52 0.41 5.44 -13.21
C LEU A 52 0.18 5.24 -14.71
N TRP A 53 -0.41 4.11 -15.10
CA TRP A 53 -0.72 3.82 -16.50
C TRP A 53 -1.68 4.85 -17.10
N VAL A 54 -2.76 5.19 -16.39
CA VAL A 54 -3.73 6.20 -16.86
C VAL A 54 -3.11 7.59 -16.97
N LEU A 55 -2.19 7.95 -16.07
CA LEU A 55 -1.45 9.22 -16.15
C LEU A 55 -0.31 9.22 -17.18
N GLY A 56 -0.03 8.08 -17.82
CA GLY A 56 1.07 7.94 -18.77
C GLY A 56 2.46 8.00 -18.12
N ILE A 57 2.57 7.69 -16.82
CA ILE A 57 3.83 7.76 -16.07
C ILE A 57 4.51 6.37 -16.05
N PRO A 58 5.76 6.25 -16.51
CA PRO A 58 6.50 5.00 -16.44
C PRO A 58 6.68 4.50 -15.01
N HIS A 59 6.37 3.21 -14.77
CA HIS A 59 6.48 2.58 -13.44
C HIS A 59 7.92 2.53 -12.88
N GLY A 60 8.93 2.75 -13.72
CA GLY A 60 10.34 2.66 -13.37
C GLY A 60 10.92 3.88 -12.66
N PHE A 61 10.20 5.01 -12.61
CA PHE A 61 10.68 6.24 -11.96
C PHE A 61 10.55 6.18 -10.44
N ALA A 62 11.38 5.33 -9.82
CA ALA A 62 11.46 5.14 -8.38
C ALA A 62 11.73 6.46 -7.63
N LEU A 63 10.95 6.75 -6.58
CA LEU A 63 11.26 7.82 -5.63
C LEU A 63 11.87 7.23 -4.36
N MET A 64 11.17 6.29 -3.71
CA MET A 64 11.53 5.75 -2.40
C MET A 64 11.96 4.29 -2.49
N HIS A 65 11.19 3.47 -3.20
CA HIS A 65 11.51 2.06 -3.40
C HIS A 65 12.67 1.92 -4.38
N GLY A 66 13.89 1.79 -3.83
CA GLY A 66 15.18 1.48 -4.47
C GLY A 66 15.29 1.54 -6.00
N LYS A 67 16.25 2.35 -6.49
CA LYS A 67 16.53 2.60 -7.93
C LYS A 67 16.66 1.37 -8.83
N THR A 68 16.89 0.18 -8.27
CA THR A 68 17.09 -1.09 -9.00
C THR A 68 15.85 -1.99 -9.05
N ARG A 69 14.76 -1.64 -8.34
CA ARG A 69 13.53 -2.43 -8.34
C ARG A 69 12.68 -2.09 -9.56
N ARG A 70 12.48 -3.07 -10.47
CA ARG A 70 11.55 -2.91 -11.59
C ARG A 70 10.15 -2.58 -11.07
N GLY A 71 9.56 -1.51 -11.61
CA GLY A 71 8.23 -1.05 -11.19
C GLY A 71 8.20 -0.36 -9.82
N ALA A 72 9.33 0.13 -9.31
CA ALA A 72 9.45 0.83 -8.04
C ALA A 72 8.32 1.82 -7.72
N LEU A 73 7.92 2.65 -8.69
CA LEU A 73 6.91 3.69 -8.47
C LEU A 73 5.51 3.10 -8.20
N VAL A 74 5.23 1.89 -8.65
CA VAL A 74 3.99 1.16 -8.31
C VAL A 74 3.94 0.88 -6.80
N PHE A 75 5.08 0.55 -6.21
CA PHE A 75 5.19 0.30 -4.77
C PHE A 75 5.02 1.60 -3.99
N ASP A 76 5.73 2.65 -4.41
CA ASP A 76 5.61 4.00 -3.82
C ASP A 76 4.15 4.51 -3.85
N ALA A 77 3.44 4.33 -4.97
CA ALA A 77 2.03 4.71 -5.08
C ALA A 77 1.11 3.85 -4.19
N ALA A 78 1.40 2.55 -4.02
CA ALA A 78 0.61 1.66 -3.20
C ALA A 78 0.78 1.94 -1.69
N ASP A 79 1.94 2.41 -1.25
CA ASP A 79 2.20 2.72 0.16
C ASP A 79 1.30 3.84 0.70
N LEU A 80 0.75 4.68 -0.18
CA LEU A 80 -0.27 5.68 0.16
C LEU A 80 -1.50 5.07 0.85
N ILE A 81 -1.82 3.79 0.61
CA ILE A 81 -3.04 3.15 1.10
C ILE A 81 -2.81 1.85 1.88
N LYS A 82 -1.62 1.22 1.76
CA LYS A 82 -1.35 -0.10 2.34
C LYS A 82 -1.52 -0.11 3.86
N ASP A 83 -0.89 0.84 4.54
CA ASP A 83 -0.91 0.90 6.00
C ASP A 83 -2.26 1.39 6.54
N ALA A 84 -3.02 2.15 5.75
CA ALA A 84 -4.33 2.69 6.13
C ALA A 84 -5.50 1.71 5.91
N ILE A 85 -5.43 0.87 4.86
CA ILE A 85 -6.54 0.00 4.45
C ILE A 85 -6.14 -1.47 4.52
N VAL A 86 -5.07 -1.88 3.83
CA VAL A 86 -4.70 -3.30 3.73
C VAL A 86 -4.31 -3.86 5.08
N LEU A 87 -3.43 -3.16 5.80
CA LEU A 87 -2.89 -3.59 7.09
C LEU A 87 -3.99 -3.88 8.12
N PRO A 88 -4.92 -2.97 8.46
CA PRO A 88 -5.96 -3.28 9.46
C PRO A 88 -6.88 -4.42 9.02
N TRP A 89 -7.28 -4.47 7.75
CA TRP A 89 -8.19 -5.51 7.27
C TRP A 89 -7.53 -6.89 7.16
N ALA A 90 -6.21 -6.97 6.98
CA ALA A 90 -5.48 -8.23 7.02
C ALA A 90 -5.54 -8.86 8.42
N PHE A 91 -5.26 -8.08 9.46
CA PHE A 91 -5.32 -8.56 10.85
C PHE A 91 -6.74 -8.86 11.31
N ILE A 92 -7.71 -8.01 10.98
CA ILE A 92 -9.13 -8.26 11.27
C ILE A 92 -9.58 -9.56 10.59
N SER A 93 -9.23 -9.76 9.31
CA SER A 93 -9.61 -10.97 8.58
C SER A 93 -8.93 -12.23 9.12
N ALA A 94 -7.67 -12.13 9.56
CA ALA A 94 -6.97 -13.22 10.22
C ALA A 94 -7.65 -13.60 11.54
N ARG A 95 -8.02 -12.61 12.37
CA ARG A 95 -8.74 -12.81 13.64
C ARG A 95 -10.07 -13.54 13.45
N TYR A 96 -10.83 -13.17 12.43
CA TYR A 96 -12.13 -13.77 12.14
C TYR A 96 -12.06 -15.04 11.29
N GLY A 97 -10.86 -15.55 10.98
CA GLY A 97 -10.69 -16.78 10.20
C GLY A 97 -11.30 -16.73 8.80
N ARG A 98 -11.32 -15.53 8.18
CA ARG A 98 -11.91 -15.33 6.84
C ARG A 98 -11.14 -16.10 5.77
N GLN A 99 -11.78 -16.34 4.63
CA GLN A 99 -11.13 -16.89 3.44
C GLN A 99 -10.59 -15.79 2.53
N ASP A 100 -9.63 -16.13 1.67
CA ASP A 100 -8.98 -15.22 0.71
C ASP A 100 -9.98 -14.46 -0.18
N LYS A 101 -11.07 -15.11 -0.61
CA LYS A 101 -12.12 -14.46 -1.43
C LYS A 101 -12.85 -13.38 -0.64
N GLU A 102 -13.14 -13.62 0.63
CA GLU A 102 -13.84 -12.68 1.50
C GLU A 102 -12.94 -11.49 1.84
N PHE A 103 -11.68 -11.76 2.19
CA PHE A 103 -10.68 -10.72 2.43
C PHE A 103 -10.52 -9.81 1.20
N ARG A 104 -10.40 -10.40 0.00
CA ARG A 104 -10.33 -9.62 -1.24
C ARG A 104 -11.57 -8.74 -1.42
N GLN A 105 -12.76 -9.28 -1.22
CA GLN A 105 -14.01 -8.52 -1.37
C GLN A 105 -14.06 -7.33 -0.40
N ILE A 106 -13.60 -7.52 0.84
CA ILE A 106 -13.49 -6.47 1.85
C ILE A 106 -12.52 -5.38 1.37
N CYS A 107 -11.32 -5.74 0.92
CA CYS A 107 -10.36 -4.75 0.42
C CYS A 107 -10.93 -3.95 -0.76
N LEU A 108 -11.56 -4.62 -1.74
CA LEU A 108 -12.17 -3.96 -2.89
C LEU A 108 -13.30 -3.02 -2.46
N GLN A 109 -14.16 -3.44 -1.55
CA GLN A 109 -15.21 -2.59 -0.99
C GLN A 109 -14.61 -1.36 -0.30
N LYS A 110 -13.58 -1.55 0.53
CA LYS A 110 -12.94 -0.46 1.28
C LYS A 110 -12.18 0.51 0.37
N PHE A 111 -11.55 0.01 -0.71
CA PHE A 111 -10.96 0.88 -1.72
C PHE A 111 -12.01 1.75 -2.40
N THR A 112 -13.18 1.20 -2.71
CA THR A 112 -14.30 1.99 -3.29
C THR A 112 -14.87 2.98 -2.27
N GLU A 113 -15.15 2.55 -1.05
CA GLU A 113 -15.71 3.40 0.02
C GLU A 113 -14.82 4.60 0.33
N HIS A 114 -13.50 4.39 0.35
CA HIS A 114 -12.53 5.44 0.64
C HIS A 114 -11.98 6.13 -0.62
N LYS A 115 -12.53 5.83 -1.81
CA LYS A 115 -12.06 6.39 -3.08
C LYS A 115 -10.54 6.29 -3.26
N ALA A 116 -9.97 5.13 -2.90
CA ALA A 116 -8.53 4.92 -2.80
C ALA A 116 -7.81 5.20 -4.13
N LEU A 117 -8.41 4.82 -5.26
CA LEU A 117 -7.82 5.09 -6.58
C LEU A 117 -7.82 6.59 -6.90
N ASP A 118 -8.90 7.31 -6.62
CA ASP A 118 -8.97 8.77 -6.81
C ASP A 118 -7.92 9.47 -5.94
N PHE A 119 -7.77 9.05 -4.68
CA PHE A 119 -6.74 9.57 -3.78
C PHE A 119 -5.32 9.35 -4.33
N ILE A 120 -5.02 8.17 -4.87
CA ILE A 120 -3.72 7.89 -5.50
C ILE A 120 -3.51 8.80 -6.72
N PHE A 121 -4.53 8.96 -7.58
CA PHE A 121 -4.46 9.88 -8.72
C PHE A 121 -4.14 11.31 -8.29
N ASP A 122 -4.86 11.82 -7.30
CA ASP A 122 -4.70 13.20 -6.84
C ASP A 122 -3.34 13.43 -6.21
N GLN A 123 -2.85 12.46 -5.44
CA GLN A 123 -1.50 12.54 -4.86
C GLN A 123 -0.42 12.54 -5.94
N ILE A 124 -0.50 11.65 -6.93
CA ILE A 124 0.49 11.61 -8.02
C ILE A 124 0.47 12.93 -8.79
N LYS A 125 -0.73 13.42 -9.20
CA LYS A 125 -0.87 14.70 -9.90
C LYS A 125 -0.30 15.87 -9.09
N HIS A 126 -0.57 15.90 -7.79
CA HIS A 126 -0.08 16.94 -6.90
C HIS A 126 1.44 16.96 -6.86
N GLN A 127 2.07 15.79 -6.64
CA GLN A 127 3.53 15.68 -6.62
C GLN A 127 4.16 16.05 -7.97
N SER A 128 3.58 15.62 -9.09
CA SER A 128 4.10 15.96 -10.43
C SER A 128 4.04 17.45 -10.76
N ARG A 129 3.16 18.23 -10.12
CA ARG A 129 3.04 19.69 -10.31
C ARG A 129 3.81 20.52 -9.29
N SER A 130 4.28 19.89 -8.21
CA SER A 130 4.90 20.58 -7.07
C SER A 130 6.36 20.97 -7.29
N ILE A 131 6.92 20.72 -8.47
CA ILE A 131 8.22 21.27 -8.86
C ILE A 131 7.97 22.76 -9.18
N PRO A 132 8.55 23.71 -8.42
CA PRO A 132 8.45 25.12 -8.79
C PRO A 132 9.05 25.28 -10.18
N GLU A 133 8.34 25.95 -11.09
CA GLU A 133 9.03 26.56 -12.23
C GLU A 133 10.11 27.45 -11.63
N GLU A 134 11.38 27.17 -11.92
CA GLU A 134 12.39 28.22 -11.86
C GLU A 134 11.80 29.34 -12.72
N ARG A 135 11.38 30.42 -12.05
CA ARG A 135 11.19 31.70 -12.71
C ARG A 135 12.56 32.06 -13.24
N ASP A 136 12.83 31.67 -14.48
CA ASP A 136 13.96 32.15 -15.25
C ASP A 136 13.84 33.68 -15.27
N GLY A 137 14.62 34.29 -14.38
CA GLY A 137 14.92 35.70 -14.44
C GLY A 137 15.84 35.91 -15.63
N ILE A 138 15.23 36.19 -16.79
CA ILE A 138 15.79 37.05 -17.84
C ILE A 138 14.68 37.99 -18.30
#